data_AF-A0A317AT14-F1
#
_entry.id   AF-A0A317AT14-F1
#
_cell.length_a   1.000
_cell.length_b   1.000
_cell.length_c   1.000
_cell.angle_alpha   90.00
_cell.angle_beta   90.00
_cell.angle_gamma   90.00
#
_symmetry.space_group_name_H-M   'P 1'
#
loop_
_entity.id
_entity.type
_entity.pdbx_description
1 polymer ?
#
loop_
_entity_poly.entity_id
_entity_poly.type
_entity_poly.pdbx_seq_one_letter_code
_entity_poly.pdbx_strand_id
1 'polypeptide(L)'
;MKFLVSFVAGLLSVGSVTASPSRASLNKRAVSTDGSCGGSQGLTCKGSSFGDCCSQYGYCGSATAYCGTGCQTGFGTCANSPKPSTSKPSSIVPSATPSAAPTPVSGDALQCLNAKDVPYKMTSDAAYTDLAKPYNLRLPYKPAVIVLPITNQHVQDAVVCAGQAGLKVQAKSGGHSYASYSSGGKDGSMQINLQSFQTVELDKSTGIAAVGGGVRLGNLADGIYTQGKAAVAQGTCPGVGAGGHFLHGGYGHASRNWGLAMDQIVGADVVLANGTLIKTAQTTNPEIWYAIRGAADSFGIVTKLYIQTHAAPASMTYFSFVFSGIQNSKTTWTNTFLHIQEFAKNATVIDNRISFGIYLDNGGSYSLSGAFFGSVDEFNSKIKPELLRTLPSATATVKSMGWYDYTVLVSGKTTIKEPLTGYDEHEDFFAKSVTVPESTGLTATTLNALYDYLKTSGSVQWYIIINLYGGPGSAINAKDLDFAAYNDRESLWVLQNYGYGAQSIDFVNGINKAIIDAQPQTMFGAYLNYVDPSYDAATAHKLYYGDYVYGKLASLKKRVDPKSVFWNPQAVGA
;
A
#
# COMPACT_ATOMS: atom_id res chain seq x y z
N MET A 1 -10.81 8.76 0.54
CA MET A 1 -11.62 7.65 1.08
C MET A 1 -12.41 7.98 2.35
N LYS A 2 -12.57 9.28 2.70
CA LYS A 2 -13.38 9.76 3.86
C LYS A 2 -14.90 9.69 3.66
N PHE A 3 -15.39 9.44 2.45
CA PHE A 3 -16.79 9.70 2.09
C PHE A 3 -17.73 8.49 2.10
N LEU A 4 -17.24 7.26 2.30
CA LEU A 4 -18.15 6.12 2.55
C LEU A 4 -18.76 6.14 3.96
N VAL A 5 -18.34 7.08 4.83
CA VAL A 5 -18.77 7.19 6.25
C VAL A 5 -19.48 8.53 6.55
N SER A 6 -19.90 9.30 5.54
CA SER A 6 -20.77 10.47 5.79
C SER A 6 -22.24 10.07 5.83
N PHE A 7 -22.61 9.23 6.80
CA PHE A 7 -23.94 9.24 7.41
C PHE A 7 -23.78 8.76 8.86
N VAL A 8 -24.24 9.61 9.81
CA VAL A 8 -24.41 9.38 11.26
C VAL A 8 -23.22 9.75 12.18
N ALA A 9 -23.28 10.92 12.81
CA ALA A 9 -23.42 11.12 14.28
C ALA A 9 -22.82 12.45 14.78
N GLY A 10 -23.60 13.17 15.60
CA GLY A 10 -23.24 14.42 16.27
C GLY A 10 -22.58 14.24 17.65
N LEU A 11 -22.13 15.40 18.16
CA LEU A 11 -21.39 15.72 19.39
C LEU A 11 -21.64 14.86 20.64
N LEU A 12 -20.59 14.64 21.45
CA LEU A 12 -20.43 15.23 22.80
C LEU A 12 -19.05 14.90 23.44
N SER A 13 -18.56 15.86 24.23
CA SER A 13 -17.28 15.93 24.96
C SER A 13 -17.51 15.77 26.46
N VAL A 14 -16.64 15.04 27.19
CA VAL A 14 -15.97 15.38 28.49
C VAL A 14 -14.95 14.25 28.78
N GLY A 15 -13.70 14.44 29.25
CA GLY A 15 -13.27 14.92 30.58
C GLY A 15 -12.36 13.85 31.24
N SER A 16 -11.08 14.16 31.47
CA SER A 16 -10.03 13.21 31.91
C SER A 16 -9.62 13.38 33.38
N VAL A 17 -9.31 12.27 34.07
CA VAL A 17 -8.67 12.25 35.40
C VAL A 17 -7.56 11.18 35.44
N THR A 18 -6.37 11.54 35.91
CA THR A 18 -5.17 10.70 36.03
C THR A 18 -4.90 10.26 37.46
N ALA A 19 -4.36 9.05 37.66
CA ALA A 19 -3.60 8.68 38.87
C ALA A 19 -2.53 7.60 38.55
N SER A 20 -1.33 7.74 39.11
CA SER A 20 -0.21 6.78 39.06
C SER A 20 -0.04 6.03 40.40
N PRO A 21 0.60 4.84 40.43
CA PRO A 21 1.09 4.25 41.67
C PRO A 21 2.61 3.98 41.74
N SER A 22 3.03 3.77 42.99
CA SER A 22 4.37 3.78 43.61
C SER A 22 5.17 2.46 43.50
N ARG A 23 6.49 2.53 43.79
CA ARG A 23 7.54 1.48 43.79
C ARG A 23 7.62 0.67 45.10
N ALA A 24 8.05 -0.60 45.02
CA ALA A 24 8.51 -1.43 46.13
C ALA A 24 9.83 -2.20 45.81
N SER A 25 10.59 -2.56 46.85
CA SER A 25 12.05 -2.82 46.87
C SER A 25 12.55 -4.25 46.60
N LEU A 26 13.85 -4.33 46.34
CA LEU A 26 14.71 -5.45 45.90
C LEU A 26 15.32 -6.27 47.06
N ASN A 27 15.31 -7.61 46.99
CA ASN A 27 16.45 -8.52 47.28
C ASN A 27 16.06 -10.01 47.49
N LYS A 28 15.98 -10.77 46.39
CA LYS A 28 16.29 -12.22 46.22
C LYS A 28 15.84 -12.64 44.82
N ARG A 29 16.53 -12.14 43.79
CA ARG A 29 16.17 -12.41 42.39
C ARG A 29 16.99 -13.61 41.89
N ALA A 30 16.35 -14.57 41.26
CA ALA A 30 17.02 -15.74 40.69
C ALA A 30 17.92 -15.30 39.51
N VAL A 31 19.11 -15.89 39.41
CA VAL A 31 20.08 -15.58 38.34
C VAL A 31 19.56 -16.14 37.02
N SER A 32 19.63 -15.32 35.97
CA SER A 32 19.20 -15.69 34.64
C SER A 32 20.02 -16.86 34.08
N THR A 33 19.32 -17.93 33.68
CA THR A 33 19.89 -19.11 33.00
C THR A 33 19.57 -19.15 31.50
N ASP A 34 18.69 -18.25 31.02
CA ASP A 34 18.25 -18.18 29.62
C ASP A 34 18.61 -16.85 28.93
N GLY A 35 19.28 -15.95 29.65
CA GLY A 35 19.69 -14.64 29.15
C GLY A 35 18.63 -13.55 29.29
N SER A 36 17.45 -13.84 29.87
CA SER A 36 16.42 -12.86 30.17
C SER A 36 16.54 -12.25 31.58
N CYS A 37 16.12 -10.99 31.75
CA CYS A 37 16.15 -10.28 33.03
C CYS A 37 15.03 -9.25 33.14
N GLY A 38 14.63 -8.89 34.35
CA GLY A 38 13.47 -8.02 34.54
C GLY A 38 12.14 -8.76 34.41
N GLY A 39 11.08 -8.02 34.03
CA GLY A 39 9.75 -8.59 33.78
C GLY A 39 9.03 -9.15 35.01
N SER A 40 7.95 -9.92 34.77
CA SER A 40 7.09 -10.50 35.82
C SER A 40 7.78 -11.59 36.66
N GLN A 41 8.80 -12.26 36.11
CA GLN A 41 9.59 -13.28 36.81
C GLN A 41 10.74 -12.69 37.63
N GLY A 42 11.14 -11.45 37.33
CA GLY A 42 12.07 -10.67 38.12
C GLY A 42 13.51 -11.21 38.19
N LEU A 43 13.99 -11.85 37.13
CA LEU A 43 15.33 -12.47 37.06
C LEU A 43 16.46 -11.45 37.01
N THR A 44 17.62 -11.78 37.57
CA THR A 44 18.83 -10.92 37.61
C THR A 44 19.95 -11.45 36.71
N CYS A 45 20.66 -10.54 36.04
CA CYS A 45 21.85 -10.84 35.26
C CYS A 45 23.11 -10.96 36.10
N LYS A 46 23.12 -10.42 37.33
CA LYS A 46 24.29 -10.46 38.21
C LYS A 46 24.67 -11.91 38.55
N GLY A 47 25.79 -12.38 38.01
CA GLY A 47 26.30 -13.76 38.11
C GLY A 47 25.88 -14.68 36.94
N SER A 48 25.26 -14.15 35.89
CA SER A 48 24.83 -14.91 34.71
C SER A 48 25.98 -15.13 33.72
N SER A 49 25.97 -16.26 33.01
CA SER A 49 26.94 -16.57 31.94
C SER A 49 26.84 -15.65 30.72
N PHE A 50 25.72 -14.92 30.59
CA PHE A 50 25.48 -13.98 29.48
C PHE A 50 26.04 -12.58 29.76
N GLY A 51 26.46 -12.29 31.00
CA GLY A 51 26.94 -10.99 31.44
C GLY A 51 26.07 -10.36 32.53
N ASP A 52 26.63 -9.43 33.29
CA ASP A 52 26.02 -8.97 34.53
C ASP A 52 25.01 -7.82 34.38
N CYS A 53 24.88 -7.22 33.18
CA CYS A 53 24.02 -6.07 32.95
C CYS A 53 22.69 -6.48 32.33
N CYS A 54 21.60 -5.92 32.86
CA CYS A 54 20.26 -6.11 32.31
C CYS A 54 19.90 -4.92 31.42
N SER A 55 19.79 -5.13 30.11
CA SER A 55 19.43 -4.07 29.16
C SER A 55 18.00 -3.56 29.38
N GLN A 56 17.67 -2.39 28.80
CA GLN A 56 16.30 -1.87 28.80
C GLN A 56 15.28 -2.79 28.12
N TYR A 57 15.74 -3.76 27.31
CA TYR A 57 14.92 -4.74 26.61
C TYR A 57 14.75 -6.05 27.39
N GLY A 58 15.32 -6.16 28.59
CA GLY A 58 15.16 -7.34 29.46
C GLY A 58 16.08 -8.51 29.10
N TYR A 59 17.29 -8.20 28.61
CA TYR A 59 18.31 -9.21 28.28
C TYR A 59 19.64 -8.97 28.98
N CYS A 60 20.33 -10.05 29.35
CA CYS A 60 21.65 -10.05 29.97
C CYS A 60 22.78 -9.90 28.96
N GLY A 61 23.78 -9.10 29.32
CA GLY A 61 24.96 -8.85 28.51
C GLY A 61 26.05 -8.11 29.27
N SER A 62 27.25 -8.04 28.69
CA SER A 62 28.40 -7.30 29.26
C SER A 62 28.82 -6.07 28.43
N ALA A 63 28.26 -5.90 27.23
CA ALA A 63 28.60 -4.79 26.35
C ALA A 63 27.81 -3.51 26.69
N THR A 64 28.25 -2.37 26.16
CA THR A 64 27.60 -1.06 26.36
C THR A 64 26.12 -1.05 25.98
N ALA A 65 25.71 -1.86 25.00
CA ALA A 65 24.29 -2.02 24.64
C ALA A 65 23.41 -2.58 25.78
N TYR A 66 24.02 -3.26 26.75
CA TYR A 66 23.36 -3.87 27.90
C TYR A 66 23.64 -3.09 29.20
N CYS A 67 24.86 -2.60 29.37
CA CYS A 67 25.33 -1.89 30.57
C CYS A 67 25.14 -0.37 30.52
N GLY A 68 24.79 0.18 29.36
CA GLY A 68 24.67 1.62 29.10
C GLY A 68 23.30 2.19 29.45
N THR A 69 22.88 3.21 28.70
CA THR A 69 21.62 3.93 28.95
C THR A 69 20.42 2.98 28.92
N GLY A 70 19.58 3.05 29.96
CA GLY A 70 18.42 2.19 30.11
C GLY A 70 18.72 0.83 30.78
N CYS A 71 19.97 0.56 31.15
CA CYS A 71 20.31 -0.61 31.96
C CYS A 71 19.50 -0.60 33.27
N GLN A 72 18.85 -1.73 33.56
CA GLN A 72 17.95 -1.89 34.68
C GLN A 72 18.75 -2.24 35.95
N THR A 73 19.09 -1.25 36.77
CA THR A 73 19.90 -1.41 38.00
C THR A 73 19.30 -2.35 39.04
N GLY A 74 17.99 -2.62 38.96
CA GLY A 74 17.35 -3.64 39.81
C GLY A 74 17.63 -5.09 39.38
N PHE A 75 18.09 -5.31 38.16
CA PHE A 75 18.25 -6.64 37.55
C PHE A 75 19.65 -6.87 36.97
N GLY A 76 20.61 -5.95 37.15
CA GLY A 76 22.00 -6.10 36.69
C GLY A 76 22.95 -5.01 37.19
N THR A 77 24.25 -5.13 36.90
CA THR A 77 25.31 -4.19 37.31
C THR A 77 25.55 -3.09 36.26
N CYS A 78 24.71 -2.06 36.27
CA CYS A 78 24.87 -0.94 35.36
C CYS A 78 26.07 -0.06 35.79
N ALA A 79 26.94 0.29 34.84
CA ALA A 79 28.12 1.10 35.13
C ALA A 79 27.72 2.58 35.37
N ASN A 80 28.00 3.11 36.57
CA ASN A 80 27.95 4.54 36.83
C ASN A 80 29.19 5.22 36.21
N SER A 81 28.99 6.08 35.20
CA SER A 81 30.06 6.79 34.51
C SER A 81 30.78 7.84 35.40
N PRO A 82 32.09 8.11 35.21
CA PRO A 82 32.73 9.35 35.69
C PRO A 82 32.64 10.49 34.65
N LYS A 83 32.50 11.73 35.14
CA LYS A 83 32.32 13.02 34.45
C LYS A 83 33.65 13.84 34.50
N PRO A 84 33.77 15.05 33.91
CA PRO A 84 33.93 15.42 32.49
C PRO A 84 35.32 16.07 32.18
N SER A 85 35.76 16.03 30.92
CA SER A 85 36.65 17.08 30.39
C SER A 85 35.95 17.83 29.26
N THR A 86 36.16 19.13 29.25
CA THR A 86 35.42 20.17 28.55
C THR A 86 35.55 20.08 27.03
N SER A 87 34.48 19.66 26.37
CA SER A 87 34.01 20.29 25.14
C SER A 87 32.48 20.19 25.12
N LYS A 88 31.82 21.29 24.81
CA LYS A 88 30.38 21.45 24.86
C LYS A 88 29.78 20.93 23.55
N PRO A 89 28.91 19.90 23.59
CA PRO A 89 27.74 19.90 22.73
C PRO A 89 26.47 19.92 23.57
N SER A 90 25.62 20.89 23.24
CA SER A 90 24.24 21.01 23.68
C SER A 90 23.44 19.75 23.35
N SER A 91 22.52 19.43 24.27
CA SER A 91 21.20 18.85 24.00
C SER A 91 20.76 18.86 22.53
N ILE A 92 20.63 17.67 21.94
CA ILE A 92 19.82 17.45 20.74
C ILE A 92 18.59 16.66 21.19
N VAL A 93 17.56 17.42 21.59
CA VAL A 93 16.19 17.14 21.13
C VAL A 93 16.30 16.83 19.63
N PRO A 94 15.62 15.83 19.05
CA PRO A 94 15.62 15.66 17.61
C PRO A 94 14.89 16.84 16.96
N SER A 95 15.58 17.98 16.85
CA SER A 95 15.34 18.99 15.85
C SER A 95 15.66 18.35 14.53
N ALA A 96 14.73 18.47 13.59
CA ALA A 96 14.92 18.19 12.19
C ALA A 96 16.35 18.57 11.77
N THR A 97 17.16 17.56 11.45
CA THR A 97 18.40 17.79 10.71
C THR A 97 17.99 18.60 9.48
N PRO A 98 18.62 19.75 9.19
CA PRO A 98 18.40 20.38 7.91
C PRO A 98 18.73 19.32 6.87
N SER A 99 17.71 18.96 6.08
CA SER A 99 17.84 18.27 4.80
C SER A 99 19.13 18.80 4.18
N ALA A 100 20.15 17.93 4.08
CA ALA A 100 21.37 18.27 3.38
C ALA A 100 20.91 18.89 2.06
N ALA A 101 21.41 20.08 1.74
CA ALA A 101 21.02 20.76 0.52
C ALA A 101 21.05 19.72 -0.62
N PRO A 102 19.97 19.61 -1.42
CA PRO A 102 19.88 18.58 -2.43
C PRO A 102 21.19 18.59 -3.21
N THR A 103 21.81 17.42 -3.39
CA THR A 103 23.01 17.30 -4.20
C THR A 103 22.71 18.02 -5.51
N PRO A 104 23.46 19.08 -5.88
CA PRO A 104 23.19 19.80 -7.10
C PRO A 104 23.09 18.77 -8.23
N VAL A 105 22.06 18.86 -9.06
CA VAL A 105 22.05 18.13 -10.33
C VAL A 105 23.41 18.42 -10.97
N SER A 106 24.16 17.36 -11.34
CA SER A 106 25.41 17.59 -12.06
C SER A 106 25.10 18.48 -13.26
N GLY A 107 25.89 19.53 -13.50
CA GLY A 107 25.65 20.45 -14.62
C GLY A 107 25.42 19.69 -15.94
N ASP A 108 26.05 18.53 -16.06
CA ASP A 108 25.93 17.56 -17.14
C ASP A 108 24.50 17.11 -17.43
N ALA A 109 23.67 16.81 -16.42
CA ALA A 109 22.30 16.32 -16.66
C ALA A 109 21.42 17.43 -17.26
N LEU A 110 21.53 18.66 -16.73
CA LEU A 110 20.77 19.81 -17.23
C LEU A 110 21.25 20.24 -18.61
N GLN A 111 22.57 20.22 -18.84
CA GLN A 111 23.14 20.49 -20.16
C GLN A 111 22.62 19.48 -21.19
N CYS A 112 22.55 18.20 -20.83
CA CYS A 112 21.98 17.15 -21.68
C CYS A 112 20.49 17.37 -21.96
N LEU A 113 19.68 17.71 -20.94
CA LEU A 113 18.25 17.98 -21.11
C LEU A 113 18.01 19.19 -22.04
N ASN A 114 18.78 20.27 -21.85
CA ASN A 114 18.70 21.47 -22.68
C ASN A 114 19.11 21.19 -24.13
N ALA A 115 20.18 20.42 -24.35
CA ALA A 115 20.64 20.05 -25.69
C ALA A 115 19.65 19.16 -26.45
N LYS A 116 18.65 18.59 -25.74
CA LYS A 116 17.62 17.69 -26.26
C LYS A 116 16.22 18.30 -26.19
N ASP A 117 16.11 19.59 -25.84
CA ASP A 117 14.86 20.34 -25.71
C ASP A 117 13.83 19.67 -24.78
N VAL A 118 14.30 18.96 -23.75
CA VAL A 118 13.43 18.26 -22.80
C VAL A 118 12.86 19.27 -21.78
N PRO A 119 11.53 19.45 -21.66
CA PRO A 119 10.97 20.37 -20.68
C PRO A 119 11.16 19.87 -19.25
N TYR A 120 11.63 20.74 -18.36
CA TYR A 120 11.80 20.41 -16.94
C TYR A 120 11.55 21.62 -16.02
N LYS A 121 11.49 21.34 -14.71
CA LYS A 121 11.41 22.31 -13.63
C LYS A 121 12.43 21.99 -12.54
N MET A 122 13.09 23.04 -12.07
CA MET A 122 14.09 23.02 -11.00
C MET A 122 13.52 23.65 -9.74
N THR A 123 14.21 23.46 -8.62
CA THR A 123 13.85 24.07 -7.33
C THR A 123 13.73 25.60 -7.37
N SER A 124 14.36 26.27 -8.34
CA SER A 124 14.27 27.72 -8.58
C SER A 124 13.01 28.15 -9.35
N ASP A 125 12.31 27.23 -10.03
CA ASP A 125 11.09 27.54 -10.76
C ASP A 125 9.89 27.67 -9.81
N ALA A 126 9.03 28.66 -10.04
CA ALA A 126 7.82 28.88 -9.25
C ALA A 126 6.88 27.65 -9.21
N ALA A 127 6.80 26.89 -10.31
CA ALA A 127 5.93 25.72 -10.42
C ALA A 127 6.45 24.47 -9.69
N TYR A 128 7.71 24.47 -9.22
CA TYR A 128 8.34 23.27 -8.66
C TYR A 128 7.62 22.78 -7.39
N THR A 129 7.28 23.69 -6.49
CA THR A 129 6.66 23.34 -5.20
C THR A 129 5.39 22.52 -5.39
N ASP A 130 4.51 22.93 -6.31
CA ASP A 130 3.25 22.24 -6.57
C ASP A 130 3.49 20.90 -7.27
N LEU A 131 4.41 20.84 -8.24
CA LEU A 131 4.73 19.59 -8.96
C LEU A 131 5.37 18.53 -8.04
N ALA A 132 6.25 18.97 -7.14
CA ALA A 132 6.98 18.11 -6.21
C ALA A 132 6.08 17.56 -5.09
N LYS A 133 4.96 18.23 -4.78
CA LYS A 133 4.07 17.89 -3.67
C LYS A 133 3.57 16.43 -3.78
N PRO A 134 3.82 15.58 -2.77
CA PRO A 134 3.42 14.16 -2.80
C PRO A 134 1.96 13.99 -2.39
N TYR A 135 1.33 12.88 -2.78
CA TYR A 135 0.02 12.50 -2.21
C TYR A 135 0.11 12.32 -0.69
N ASN A 136 1.14 11.60 -0.21
CA ASN A 136 1.42 11.43 1.22
C ASN A 136 2.31 12.57 1.74
N LEU A 137 1.72 13.54 2.44
CA LEU A 137 2.41 14.71 3.01
C LEU A 137 3.43 14.35 4.09
N ARG A 138 3.37 13.13 4.65
CA ARG A 138 4.37 12.62 5.58
C ARG A 138 5.75 12.43 4.94
N LEU A 139 5.79 12.24 3.62
CA LEU A 139 6.99 11.91 2.86
C LEU A 139 7.25 12.89 1.69
N PRO A 140 7.61 14.15 1.97
CA PRO A 140 7.83 15.20 0.97
C PRO A 140 9.25 15.18 0.40
N TYR A 141 9.61 14.12 -0.31
CA TYR A 141 10.90 14.04 -1.00
C TYR A 141 11.04 15.13 -2.06
N LYS A 142 12.27 15.62 -2.25
CA LYS A 142 12.61 16.71 -3.18
C LYS A 142 13.38 16.17 -4.38
N PRO A 143 12.72 15.93 -5.53
CA PRO A 143 13.41 15.63 -6.78
C PRO A 143 14.44 16.73 -7.11
N ALA A 144 15.59 16.35 -7.65
CA ALA A 144 16.59 17.31 -8.11
C ALA A 144 16.09 18.08 -9.34
N VAL A 145 15.29 17.40 -10.18
CA VAL A 145 14.66 17.93 -11.39
C VAL A 145 13.35 17.19 -11.65
N ILE A 146 12.33 17.94 -12.07
CA ILE A 146 11.03 17.40 -12.50
C ILE A 146 10.91 17.58 -14.00
N VAL A 147 10.97 16.49 -14.74
CA VAL A 147 10.80 16.48 -16.19
C VAL A 147 9.31 16.45 -16.53
N LEU A 148 8.90 17.29 -17.47
CA LEU A 148 7.54 17.43 -17.98
C LEU A 148 7.49 17.01 -19.45
N PRO A 149 7.70 15.71 -19.76
CA PRO A 149 7.70 15.25 -21.13
C PRO A 149 6.33 15.50 -21.80
N ILE A 150 6.35 15.78 -23.09
CA ILE A 150 5.16 15.89 -23.96
C ILE A 150 5.21 14.89 -25.12
N THR A 151 6.32 14.17 -25.28
CA THR A 151 6.53 13.13 -26.30
C THR A 151 7.27 11.94 -25.68
N ASN A 152 7.18 10.77 -26.31
CA ASN A 152 8.01 9.62 -25.93
C ASN A 152 9.50 9.95 -26.00
N GLN A 153 9.92 10.73 -27.00
CA GLN A 153 11.31 11.14 -27.17
C GLN A 153 11.83 11.91 -25.95
N HIS A 154 11.04 12.81 -25.36
CA HIS A 154 11.44 13.51 -24.13
C HIS A 154 11.65 12.54 -22.96
N VAL A 155 10.86 11.47 -22.86
CA VAL A 155 11.06 10.44 -21.82
C VAL A 155 12.36 9.67 -22.07
N GLN A 156 12.60 9.26 -23.31
CA GLN A 156 13.82 8.56 -23.72
C GLN A 156 15.07 9.39 -23.42
N ASP A 157 15.04 10.66 -23.81
CA ASP A 157 16.12 11.62 -23.62
C ASP A 157 16.39 11.90 -22.14
N ALA A 158 15.34 12.11 -21.34
CA ALA A 158 15.48 12.30 -19.90
C ALA A 158 16.15 11.11 -19.20
N VAL A 159 15.74 9.87 -19.54
CA VAL A 159 16.32 8.65 -18.99
C VAL A 159 17.80 8.53 -19.36
N VAL A 160 18.17 8.83 -20.61
CA VAL A 160 19.57 8.83 -21.07
C VAL A 160 20.39 9.87 -20.30
N CYS A 161 19.90 11.10 -20.21
CA CYS A 161 20.60 12.18 -19.47
C CYS A 161 20.79 11.81 -17.99
N ALA A 162 19.77 11.23 -17.35
CA ALA A 162 19.88 10.75 -15.97
C ALA A 162 20.93 9.64 -15.84
N GLY A 163 20.91 8.65 -16.73
CA GLY A 163 21.85 7.53 -16.72
C GLY A 163 23.30 7.94 -16.96
N GLN A 164 23.54 8.97 -17.79
CA GLN A 164 24.86 9.57 -18.01
C GLN A 164 25.35 10.33 -16.76
N ALA A 165 24.45 11.04 -16.09
CA ALA A 165 24.73 11.80 -14.87
C ALA A 165 24.74 10.97 -13.58
N GLY A 166 24.39 9.67 -13.64
CA GLY A 166 24.26 8.81 -12.45
C GLY A 166 23.04 9.12 -11.58
N LEU A 167 22.08 9.91 -12.07
CA LEU A 167 20.84 10.22 -11.37
C LEU A 167 19.87 9.03 -11.40
N LYS A 168 19.17 8.84 -10.28
CA LYS A 168 18.10 7.85 -10.16
C LYS A 168 16.79 8.43 -10.68
N VAL A 169 16.01 7.61 -11.38
CA VAL A 169 14.80 8.01 -12.09
C VAL A 169 13.59 7.30 -11.50
N GLN A 170 12.50 8.06 -11.29
CA GLN A 170 11.17 7.51 -11.03
C GLN A 170 10.11 8.26 -11.84
N ALA A 171 9.11 7.53 -12.31
CA ALA A 171 7.99 8.12 -13.02
C ALA A 171 6.85 8.50 -12.07
N LYS A 172 6.22 9.65 -12.32
CA LYS A 172 5.00 10.09 -11.66
C LYS A 172 3.86 10.09 -12.66
N SER A 173 2.95 9.12 -12.50
CA SER A 173 1.62 9.11 -13.12
C SER A 173 0.69 9.98 -12.26
N GLY A 174 -0.25 9.38 -11.52
CA GLY A 174 -1.16 10.11 -10.63
C GLY A 174 -0.53 10.56 -9.29
N GLY A 175 0.63 10.04 -8.90
CA GLY A 175 1.36 10.44 -7.68
C GLY A 175 0.90 9.83 -6.36
N HIS A 176 -0.01 8.84 -6.40
CA HIS A 176 -0.65 8.20 -5.24
C HIS A 176 0.22 7.17 -4.48
N SER A 177 1.54 7.14 -4.70
CA SER A 177 2.42 6.23 -3.95
C SER A 177 2.38 6.55 -2.45
N TYR A 178 2.04 5.57 -1.62
CA TYR A 178 1.98 5.76 -0.15
C TYR A 178 3.34 6.05 0.47
N ALA A 179 4.41 5.58 -0.18
CA ALA A 179 5.80 5.85 0.17
C ALA A 179 6.44 7.00 -0.64
N SER A 180 5.66 7.77 -1.43
CA SER A 180 6.19 8.81 -2.32
C SER A 180 7.31 8.35 -3.29
N TYR A 181 7.28 7.08 -3.73
CA TYR A 181 8.28 6.51 -4.64
C TYR A 181 8.20 7.09 -6.05
N SER A 182 7.07 7.68 -6.46
CA SER A 182 7.01 8.51 -7.66
C SER A 182 7.90 9.76 -7.60
N SER A 183 8.42 10.12 -6.42
CA SER A 183 9.44 11.17 -6.21
C SER A 183 10.81 10.59 -5.86
N GLY A 184 11.04 9.30 -6.12
CA GLY A 184 12.33 8.62 -5.90
C GLY A 184 12.48 7.94 -4.54
N GLY A 185 11.59 8.18 -3.58
CA GLY A 185 11.72 7.65 -2.21
C GLY A 185 12.90 8.24 -1.41
N LYS A 186 13.57 9.25 -1.97
CA LYS A 186 14.62 10.06 -1.37
C LYS A 186 14.78 11.35 -2.15
N ASP A 187 15.44 12.34 -1.54
CA ASP A 187 15.82 13.57 -2.22
C ASP A 187 16.85 13.31 -3.34
N GLY A 188 16.88 14.17 -4.35
CA GLY A 188 17.91 14.16 -5.38
C GLY A 188 17.61 13.27 -6.61
N SER A 189 16.43 12.68 -6.70
CA SER A 189 16.01 11.89 -7.88
C SER A 189 15.59 12.77 -9.06
N MET A 190 15.64 12.24 -10.28
CA MET A 190 14.91 12.78 -11.42
C MET A 190 13.49 12.20 -11.42
N GLN A 191 12.50 13.07 -11.31
CA GLN A 191 11.10 12.69 -11.47
C GLN A 191 10.67 12.92 -12.92
N ILE A 192 10.12 11.91 -13.58
CA ILE A 192 9.48 12.05 -14.89
C ILE A 192 7.98 12.10 -14.69
N ASN A 193 7.40 13.30 -14.76
CA ASN A 193 5.97 13.52 -14.53
C ASN A 193 5.18 13.40 -15.83
N LEU A 194 4.43 12.31 -15.96
CA LEU A 194 3.69 11.94 -17.16
C LEU A 194 2.37 12.71 -17.35
N GLN A 195 2.12 13.80 -16.64
CA GLN A 195 0.85 14.54 -16.68
C GLN A 195 0.39 14.97 -18.09
N SER A 196 1.28 15.04 -19.09
CA SER A 196 0.92 15.34 -20.49
C SER A 196 0.38 14.12 -21.26
N PHE A 197 0.56 12.90 -20.76
CA PHE A 197 0.19 11.65 -21.41
C PHE A 197 -1.23 11.24 -21.01
N GLN A 198 -2.22 11.99 -21.50
CA GLN A 198 -3.64 11.89 -21.07
C GLN A 198 -4.58 11.19 -22.08
N THR A 199 -4.03 10.63 -23.17
CA THR A 199 -4.83 9.97 -24.20
C THR A 199 -5.64 8.79 -23.64
N VAL A 200 -6.93 8.73 -23.98
CA VAL A 200 -7.80 7.55 -23.79
C VAL A 200 -8.56 7.33 -25.08
N GLU A 201 -8.18 6.30 -25.84
CA GLU A 201 -8.77 5.98 -27.14
C GLU A 201 -9.27 4.54 -27.12
N LEU A 202 -10.58 4.32 -27.27
CA LEU A 202 -11.20 3.00 -27.33
C LEU A 202 -11.42 2.58 -28.79
N ASP A 203 -10.76 1.52 -29.22
CA ASP A 203 -11.15 0.80 -30.42
C ASP A 203 -12.37 -0.08 -30.12
N LYS A 204 -13.53 0.32 -30.63
CA LYS A 204 -14.80 -0.37 -30.41
C LYS A 204 -14.87 -1.74 -31.09
N SER A 205 -14.05 -1.98 -32.11
CA SER A 205 -14.05 -3.24 -32.86
C SER A 205 -13.33 -4.35 -32.10
N THR A 206 -12.23 -4.01 -31.42
CA THR A 206 -11.42 -4.94 -30.63
C THR A 206 -11.73 -4.88 -29.14
N GLY A 207 -12.35 -3.78 -28.67
CA GLY A 207 -12.53 -3.50 -27.25
C GLY A 207 -11.24 -3.10 -26.54
N ILE A 208 -10.15 -2.81 -27.26
CA ILE A 208 -8.87 -2.41 -26.67
C ILE A 208 -8.84 -0.89 -26.51
N ALA A 209 -8.51 -0.42 -25.30
CA ALA A 209 -8.27 0.98 -25.00
C ALA A 209 -6.76 1.28 -24.99
N ALA A 210 -6.32 2.25 -25.79
CA ALA A 210 -4.99 2.84 -25.73
C ALA A 210 -5.00 4.01 -24.73
N VAL A 211 -4.19 3.91 -23.69
CA VAL A 211 -4.25 4.77 -22.50
C VAL A 211 -2.87 5.33 -22.18
N GLY A 212 -2.73 6.65 -22.12
CA GLY A 212 -1.48 7.31 -21.75
C GLY A 212 -1.05 7.01 -20.31
N GLY A 213 0.26 6.92 -20.06
CA GLY A 213 0.81 6.58 -18.74
C GLY A 213 0.48 7.58 -17.63
N GLY A 214 0.06 8.80 -17.98
CA GLY A 214 -0.37 9.86 -17.05
C GLY A 214 -1.86 9.86 -16.70
N VAL A 215 -2.67 9.03 -17.36
CA VAL A 215 -4.13 9.00 -17.17
C VAL A 215 -4.50 8.57 -15.76
N ARG A 216 -5.46 9.27 -15.15
CA ARG A 216 -6.07 8.90 -13.87
C ARG A 216 -7.25 7.94 -14.08
N LEU A 217 -7.51 7.04 -13.12
CA LEU A 217 -8.52 5.97 -13.20
C LEU A 217 -9.92 6.50 -13.52
N GLY A 218 -10.24 7.65 -12.96
CA GLY A 218 -11.49 8.35 -13.21
C GLY A 218 -11.69 8.77 -14.66
N ASN A 219 -10.66 9.39 -15.25
CA ASN A 219 -10.65 9.82 -16.65
C ASN A 219 -10.59 8.62 -17.60
N LEU A 220 -9.90 7.53 -17.21
CA LEU A 220 -9.95 6.26 -17.94
C LEU A 220 -11.38 5.72 -18.00
N ALA A 221 -12.05 5.54 -16.85
CA ALA A 221 -13.41 5.01 -16.78
C ALA A 221 -14.41 5.89 -17.53
N ASP A 222 -14.36 7.21 -17.35
CA ASP A 222 -15.22 8.14 -18.07
C ASP A 222 -15.00 8.09 -19.59
N GLY A 223 -13.73 8.09 -20.02
CA GLY A 223 -13.35 8.07 -21.43
C GLY A 223 -13.87 6.82 -22.15
N ILE A 224 -13.60 5.63 -21.62
CA ILE A 224 -14.03 4.37 -22.26
C ILE A 224 -15.55 4.18 -22.20
N TYR A 225 -16.21 4.62 -21.12
CA TYR A 225 -17.66 4.54 -21.00
C TYR A 225 -18.36 5.48 -21.98
N THR A 226 -17.87 6.72 -22.12
CA THR A 226 -18.43 7.70 -23.06
C THR A 226 -18.22 7.26 -24.50
N GLN A 227 -17.05 6.70 -24.83
CA GLN A 227 -16.73 6.28 -26.18
C GLN A 227 -17.56 5.06 -26.61
N GLY A 228 -17.68 4.02 -25.77
CA GLY A 228 -18.24 2.75 -26.21
C GLY A 228 -19.03 1.95 -25.17
N LYS A 229 -19.45 2.57 -24.05
CA LYS A 229 -20.04 1.86 -22.91
C LYS A 229 -19.14 0.70 -22.45
N ALA A 230 -17.84 0.94 -22.44
CA ALA A 230 -16.85 -0.02 -21.96
C ALA A 230 -16.54 0.18 -20.48
N ALA A 231 -15.96 -0.85 -19.87
CA ALA A 231 -15.58 -0.94 -18.47
C ALA A 231 -14.28 -1.73 -18.32
N VAL A 232 -13.60 -1.52 -17.20
CA VAL A 232 -12.41 -2.27 -16.80
C VAL A 232 -12.47 -2.54 -15.30
N ALA A 233 -11.85 -3.61 -14.83
CA ALA A 233 -11.58 -3.77 -13.41
C ALA A 233 -10.43 -2.85 -12.99
N GLN A 234 -10.69 -1.97 -12.03
CA GLN A 234 -9.73 -1.01 -11.48
C GLN A 234 -10.17 -0.57 -10.08
N GLY A 235 -9.30 0.17 -9.38
CA GLY A 235 -9.58 0.77 -8.08
C GLY A 235 -10.65 1.86 -8.11
N THR A 236 -11.10 2.22 -6.91
CA THR A 236 -12.24 3.13 -6.71
C THR A 236 -11.86 4.61 -6.68
N CYS A 237 -10.61 4.93 -6.32
CA CYS A 237 -10.12 6.31 -6.20
C CYS A 237 -9.85 6.94 -7.58
N PRO A 238 -10.66 7.90 -8.06
CA PRO A 238 -10.57 8.36 -9.45
C PRO A 238 -9.27 9.12 -9.73
N GLY A 239 -8.71 9.78 -8.71
CA GLY A 239 -7.43 10.49 -8.75
C GLY A 239 -6.18 9.61 -8.87
N VAL A 240 -6.28 8.29 -8.63
CA VAL A 240 -5.13 7.38 -8.77
C VAL A 240 -4.69 7.32 -10.24
N GLY A 241 -3.39 7.23 -10.50
CA GLY A 241 -2.84 7.12 -11.85
C GLY A 241 -2.79 5.68 -12.35
N ALA A 242 -3.19 5.45 -13.60
CA ALA A 242 -3.15 4.13 -14.24
C ALA A 242 -1.72 3.56 -14.26
N GLY A 243 -0.69 4.39 -14.50
CA GLY A 243 0.70 3.93 -14.55
C GLY A 243 1.24 3.40 -13.22
N GLY A 244 0.72 3.85 -12.06
CA GLY A 244 1.05 3.21 -10.78
C GLY A 244 0.15 2.01 -10.51
N HIS A 245 -1.15 2.16 -10.76
CA HIS A 245 -2.14 1.18 -10.34
C HIS A 245 -2.11 -0.13 -11.14
N PHE A 246 -2.10 -0.03 -12.47
CA PHE A 246 -2.12 -1.18 -13.39
C PHE A 246 -0.78 -1.92 -13.41
N LEU A 247 0.32 -1.28 -13.01
CA LEU A 247 1.65 -1.88 -13.06
C LEU A 247 2.06 -2.65 -11.81
N HIS A 248 1.21 -2.68 -10.78
CA HIS A 248 1.46 -3.36 -9.50
C HIS A 248 0.21 -4.12 -9.00
N GLY A 249 -0.65 -4.54 -9.92
CA GLY A 249 -1.90 -5.27 -9.65
C GLY A 249 -3.13 -4.43 -9.94
N GLY A 250 -3.62 -3.70 -8.95
CA GLY A 250 -4.79 -2.82 -9.05
C GLY A 250 -6.13 -3.55 -8.83
N TYR A 251 -6.70 -3.38 -7.64
CA TYR A 251 -7.94 -4.05 -7.24
C TYR A 251 -9.13 -3.11 -7.16
N GLY A 252 -10.29 -3.61 -7.56
CA GLY A 252 -11.60 -3.09 -7.18
C GLY A 252 -12.68 -4.17 -7.23
N HIS A 253 -13.95 -3.79 -7.05
CA HIS A 253 -15.04 -4.77 -6.92
C HIS A 253 -15.34 -5.57 -8.20
N ALA A 254 -14.79 -5.20 -9.35
CA ALA A 254 -14.86 -6.00 -10.56
C ALA A 254 -13.76 -7.06 -10.65
N SER A 255 -12.74 -7.01 -9.78
CA SER A 255 -11.53 -7.81 -9.95
C SER A 255 -11.72 -9.30 -9.75
N ARG A 256 -12.67 -9.72 -8.89
CA ARG A 256 -13.02 -11.15 -8.79
C ARG A 256 -13.62 -11.68 -10.10
N ASN A 257 -14.32 -10.84 -10.84
CA ASN A 257 -14.98 -11.22 -12.08
C ASN A 257 -14.00 -11.19 -13.27
N TRP A 258 -13.17 -10.14 -13.37
CA TRP A 258 -12.36 -9.85 -14.57
C TRP A 258 -10.84 -9.89 -14.35
N GLY A 259 -10.37 -10.15 -13.13
CA GLY A 259 -8.96 -10.08 -12.75
C GLY A 259 -8.55 -8.69 -12.25
N LEU A 260 -7.30 -8.54 -11.83
CA LEU A 260 -6.76 -7.24 -11.45
C LEU A 260 -6.67 -6.30 -12.66
N ALA A 261 -6.50 -5.00 -12.41
CA ALA A 261 -6.30 -4.00 -13.45
C ALA A 261 -5.16 -4.41 -14.42
N MET A 262 -4.06 -4.88 -13.83
CA MET A 262 -2.89 -5.44 -14.50
C MET A 262 -3.18 -6.64 -15.40
N ASP A 263 -4.16 -7.48 -15.05
CA ASP A 263 -4.48 -8.70 -15.80
C ASP A 263 -5.16 -8.38 -17.14
N GLN A 264 -5.70 -7.17 -17.28
CA GLN A 264 -6.35 -6.67 -18.50
C GLN A 264 -5.37 -5.95 -19.44
N ILE A 265 -4.11 -5.76 -19.05
CA ILE A 265 -3.11 -5.22 -19.98
C ILE A 265 -2.90 -6.29 -21.07
N VAL A 266 -2.93 -5.88 -22.34
CA VAL A 266 -2.59 -6.72 -23.50
C VAL A 266 -1.34 -6.24 -24.26
N GLY A 267 -0.87 -5.02 -23.96
CA GLY A 267 0.42 -4.51 -24.41
C GLY A 267 0.80 -3.20 -23.74
N ALA A 268 2.04 -2.75 -23.95
CA ALA A 268 2.51 -1.44 -23.49
C ALA A 268 3.65 -0.88 -24.36
N ASP A 269 3.75 0.45 -24.39
CA ASP A 269 4.93 1.17 -24.88
C ASP A 269 5.80 1.57 -23.67
N VAL A 270 7.07 1.13 -23.65
CA VAL A 270 7.96 1.21 -22.47
C VAL A 270 9.31 1.79 -22.84
N VAL A 271 9.76 2.81 -22.11
CA VAL A 271 11.12 3.34 -22.20
C VAL A 271 12.01 2.62 -21.20
N LEU A 272 13.04 1.92 -21.68
CA LEU A 272 14.02 1.18 -20.88
C LEU A 272 15.14 2.10 -20.35
N ALA A 273 15.97 1.58 -19.45
CA ALA A 273 17.03 2.34 -18.77
C ALA A 273 18.12 2.88 -19.71
N ASN A 274 18.26 2.29 -20.90
CA ASN A 274 19.14 2.78 -21.96
C ASN A 274 18.49 3.83 -22.88
N GLY A 275 17.24 4.25 -22.60
CA GLY A 275 16.47 5.18 -23.41
C GLY A 275 15.74 4.57 -24.61
N THR A 276 15.82 3.26 -24.82
CA THR A 276 15.10 2.62 -25.95
C THR A 276 13.60 2.55 -25.65
N LEU A 277 12.78 3.04 -26.57
CA LEU A 277 11.34 2.79 -26.57
C LEU A 277 11.06 1.43 -27.21
N ILE A 278 10.43 0.53 -26.46
CA ILE A 278 9.99 -0.77 -26.95
C ILE A 278 8.48 -0.92 -26.83
N LYS A 279 7.92 -1.81 -27.66
CA LYS A 279 6.59 -2.37 -27.43
C LYS A 279 6.73 -3.70 -26.72
N THR A 280 5.85 -3.99 -25.78
CA THR A 280 5.82 -5.27 -25.09
C THR A 280 4.42 -5.85 -25.03
N ALA A 281 4.33 -7.16 -25.19
CA ALA A 281 3.11 -7.98 -25.17
C ALA A 281 3.52 -9.43 -24.89
N GLN A 282 2.56 -10.35 -24.79
CA GLN A 282 2.83 -11.76 -24.48
C GLN A 282 3.87 -12.42 -25.38
N THR A 283 3.92 -12.07 -26.67
CA THR A 283 4.86 -12.63 -27.66
C THR A 283 5.95 -11.65 -28.10
N THR A 284 6.04 -10.46 -27.50
CA THR A 284 6.98 -9.40 -27.89
C THR A 284 7.63 -8.81 -26.65
N ASN A 285 8.96 -8.95 -26.51
CA ASN A 285 9.69 -8.62 -25.28
C ASN A 285 9.02 -9.24 -24.02
N PRO A 286 8.79 -10.57 -24.00
CA PRO A 286 7.92 -11.24 -23.02
C PRO A 286 8.42 -11.15 -21.57
N GLU A 287 9.71 -10.96 -21.37
CA GLU A 287 10.31 -10.76 -20.05
C GLU A 287 10.00 -9.38 -19.45
N ILE A 288 10.00 -8.31 -20.27
CA ILE A 288 9.53 -6.98 -19.86
C ILE A 288 8.02 -7.03 -19.68
N TRP A 289 7.28 -7.73 -20.55
CA TRP A 289 5.85 -7.93 -20.43
C TRP A 289 5.44 -8.53 -19.09
N TYR A 290 6.18 -9.55 -18.65
CA TYR A 290 6.01 -10.16 -17.33
C TYR A 290 6.32 -9.16 -16.22
N ALA A 291 7.47 -8.47 -16.30
CA ALA A 291 7.96 -7.59 -15.23
C ALA A 291 7.11 -6.32 -15.00
N ILE A 292 6.63 -5.67 -16.07
CA ILE A 292 5.81 -4.47 -15.92
C ILE A 292 4.44 -4.77 -15.31
N ARG A 293 4.00 -6.03 -15.41
CA ARG A 293 2.81 -6.53 -14.73
C ARG A 293 3.21 -6.98 -13.32
N GLY A 294 3.61 -6.02 -12.49
CA GLY A 294 3.82 -6.22 -11.05
C GLY A 294 4.96 -5.41 -10.45
N ALA A 295 5.95 -4.97 -11.25
CA ALA A 295 7.18 -4.34 -10.75
C ALA A 295 7.75 -3.26 -11.69
N ALA A 296 6.91 -2.59 -12.50
CA ALA A 296 7.37 -1.76 -13.61
C ALA A 296 8.31 -0.61 -13.20
N ASP A 297 8.12 -0.06 -11.99
CA ASP A 297 8.94 1.00 -11.37
C ASP A 297 10.44 0.67 -11.32
N SER A 298 10.78 -0.61 -11.47
CA SER A 298 12.14 -1.14 -11.50
C SER A 298 12.69 -1.43 -12.90
N PHE A 299 11.88 -1.38 -13.97
CA PHE A 299 12.28 -1.86 -15.30
C PHE A 299 12.09 -0.86 -16.43
N GLY A 300 11.21 0.12 -16.28
CA GLY A 300 10.94 1.06 -17.36
C GLY A 300 9.87 2.07 -17.04
N ILE A 301 9.75 3.07 -17.92
CA ILE A 301 8.66 4.04 -17.88
C ILE A 301 7.64 3.66 -18.93
N VAL A 302 6.47 3.21 -18.48
CA VAL A 302 5.34 2.92 -19.36
C VAL A 302 4.69 4.23 -19.78
N THR A 303 4.78 4.54 -21.07
CA THR A 303 4.23 5.78 -21.67
C THR A 303 2.83 5.57 -22.21
N LYS A 304 2.48 4.33 -22.57
CA LYS A 304 1.15 3.93 -23.01
C LYS A 304 0.84 2.49 -22.60
N LEU A 305 -0.38 2.26 -22.15
CA LEU A 305 -0.98 0.96 -21.87
C LEU A 305 -2.01 0.63 -22.96
N TYR A 306 -2.07 -0.63 -23.37
CA TYR A 306 -3.16 -1.17 -24.18
C TYR A 306 -3.94 -2.15 -23.30
N ILE A 307 -5.20 -1.84 -23.05
CA ILE A 307 -6.02 -2.49 -22.03
C ILE A 307 -7.23 -3.14 -22.71
N GLN A 308 -7.42 -4.43 -22.51
CA GLN A 308 -8.65 -5.11 -22.92
C GLN A 308 -9.80 -4.66 -22.04
N THR A 309 -10.84 -4.09 -22.64
CA THR A 309 -12.05 -3.67 -21.92
C THR A 309 -13.14 -4.75 -21.99
N HIS A 310 -14.13 -4.59 -21.12
CA HIS A 310 -15.37 -5.34 -21.09
C HIS A 310 -16.55 -4.42 -21.44
N ALA A 311 -17.66 -4.99 -21.89
CA ALA A 311 -18.91 -4.25 -21.96
C ALA A 311 -19.32 -3.82 -20.54
N ALA A 312 -19.61 -2.53 -20.34
CA ALA A 312 -20.10 -2.02 -19.07
C ALA A 312 -21.46 -2.66 -18.77
N PRO A 313 -21.65 -3.28 -17.60
CA PRO A 313 -22.95 -3.82 -17.21
C PRO A 313 -24.02 -2.73 -17.24
N ALA A 314 -25.10 -2.98 -17.98
CA ALA A 314 -26.26 -2.09 -17.99
C ALA A 314 -26.89 -1.99 -16.59
N SER A 315 -26.80 -3.08 -15.82
CA SER A 315 -27.21 -3.14 -14.44
C SER A 315 -26.39 -4.18 -13.67
N MET A 316 -26.14 -3.90 -12.39
CA MET A 316 -25.58 -4.81 -11.39
C MET A 316 -26.22 -4.51 -10.02
N THR A 317 -25.99 -5.38 -9.05
CA THR A 317 -26.47 -5.17 -7.69
C THR A 317 -25.38 -4.54 -6.82
N TYR A 318 -25.63 -3.33 -6.33
CA TYR A 318 -24.89 -2.78 -5.18
C TYR A 318 -25.53 -3.28 -3.89
N PHE A 319 -24.69 -3.61 -2.91
CA PHE A 319 -25.15 -3.92 -1.58
C PHE A 319 -24.24 -3.32 -0.50
N SER A 320 -24.84 -3.01 0.65
CA SER A 320 -24.16 -2.57 1.86
C SER A 320 -24.90 -3.05 3.10
N PHE A 321 -24.15 -3.49 4.09
CA PHE A 321 -24.62 -3.91 5.41
C PHE A 321 -23.83 -3.17 6.47
N VAL A 322 -24.51 -2.38 7.30
CA VAL A 322 -23.91 -1.70 8.45
C VAL A 322 -24.37 -2.40 9.72
N PHE A 323 -23.43 -2.99 10.45
CA PHE A 323 -23.73 -3.74 11.65
C PHE A 323 -23.63 -2.85 12.89
N SER A 324 -24.62 -2.94 13.77
CA SER A 324 -24.67 -2.14 14.99
C SER A 324 -24.28 -2.96 16.21
N GLY A 325 -23.41 -2.42 17.07
CA GLY A 325 -23.07 -3.00 18.38
C GLY A 325 -22.13 -4.21 18.35
N ILE A 326 -21.66 -4.64 17.17
CA ILE A 326 -20.73 -5.78 17.03
C ILE A 326 -19.44 -5.54 17.82
N GLN A 327 -18.96 -4.31 17.85
CA GLN A 327 -17.76 -3.89 18.56
C GLN A 327 -17.84 -4.03 20.08
N ASN A 328 -19.02 -4.30 20.66
CA ASN A 328 -19.22 -4.42 22.11
C ASN A 328 -18.93 -5.83 22.64
N SER A 329 -18.83 -6.83 21.76
CA SER A 329 -18.60 -8.22 22.13
C SER A 329 -17.52 -8.82 21.24
N LYS A 330 -16.38 -9.18 21.85
CA LYS A 330 -15.28 -9.87 21.17
C LYS A 330 -15.76 -11.09 20.40
N THR A 331 -16.56 -11.94 21.05
CA THR A 331 -17.12 -13.15 20.44
C THR A 331 -18.00 -12.83 19.24
N THR A 332 -18.86 -11.82 19.34
CA THR A 332 -19.74 -11.42 18.22
C THR A 332 -18.93 -10.85 17.06
N TRP A 333 -17.94 -10.00 17.34
CA TRP A 333 -17.03 -9.43 16.35
C TRP A 333 -16.25 -10.50 15.58
N THR A 334 -15.64 -11.43 16.32
CA THR A 334 -14.86 -12.53 15.75
C THR A 334 -15.74 -13.49 14.95
N ASN A 335 -16.87 -13.92 15.51
CA ASN A 335 -17.77 -14.85 14.82
C ASN A 335 -18.40 -14.23 13.57
N THR A 336 -18.64 -12.91 13.57
CA THR A 336 -19.12 -12.21 12.37
C THR A 336 -18.12 -12.32 11.23
N PHE A 337 -16.83 -12.06 11.49
CA PHE A 337 -15.81 -12.19 10.46
C PHE A 337 -15.66 -13.64 10.00
N LEU A 338 -15.65 -14.60 10.94
CA LEU A 338 -15.52 -16.03 10.62
C LEU A 338 -16.67 -16.52 9.73
N HIS A 339 -17.91 -16.11 10.01
CA HIS A 339 -19.06 -16.42 9.15
C HIS A 339 -18.93 -15.79 7.76
N ILE A 340 -18.52 -14.52 7.67
CA ILE A 340 -18.26 -13.86 6.37
C ILE A 340 -17.17 -14.61 5.58
N GLN A 341 -16.15 -15.13 6.26
CA GLN A 341 -15.10 -15.95 5.65
C GLN A 341 -15.58 -17.32 5.19
N GLU A 342 -16.43 -18.01 5.95
CA GLU A 342 -17.07 -19.24 5.48
C GLU A 342 -17.93 -18.98 4.24
N PHE A 343 -18.73 -17.92 4.26
CA PHE A 343 -19.51 -17.49 3.10
C PHE A 343 -18.61 -17.20 1.88
N ALA A 344 -17.49 -16.49 2.09
CA ALA A 344 -16.51 -16.18 1.04
C ALA A 344 -15.85 -17.41 0.41
N LYS A 345 -15.91 -18.57 1.06
CA LYS A 345 -15.37 -19.85 0.57
C LYS A 345 -16.46 -20.80 0.07
N ASN A 346 -17.74 -20.44 0.19
CA ASN A 346 -18.85 -21.32 -0.13
C ASN A 346 -19.19 -21.32 -1.63
N ALA A 347 -18.63 -22.29 -2.37
CA ALA A 347 -18.81 -22.45 -3.81
C ALA A 347 -20.25 -22.80 -4.23
N THR A 348 -21.12 -23.21 -3.30
CA THR A 348 -22.53 -23.48 -3.62
C THR A 348 -23.36 -22.20 -3.70
N VAL A 349 -22.91 -21.14 -3.02
CA VAL A 349 -23.64 -19.88 -2.90
C VAL A 349 -23.03 -18.81 -3.80
N ILE A 350 -21.72 -18.59 -3.70
CA ILE A 350 -21.03 -17.52 -4.43
C ILE A 350 -20.12 -18.05 -5.53
N ASP A 351 -19.89 -17.20 -6.52
CA ASP A 351 -18.93 -17.38 -7.60
C ASP A 351 -18.15 -16.07 -7.81
N ASN A 352 -17.49 -15.93 -8.95
CA ASN A 352 -16.66 -14.78 -9.31
C ASN A 352 -17.43 -13.45 -9.50
N ARG A 353 -18.77 -13.48 -9.57
CA ARG A 353 -19.61 -12.30 -9.82
C ARG A 353 -19.81 -11.43 -8.60
N ILE A 354 -19.47 -11.88 -7.38
CA ILE A 354 -19.58 -11.05 -6.17
C ILE A 354 -18.22 -10.53 -5.73
N SER A 355 -18.12 -9.31 -5.23
CA SER A 355 -16.92 -8.81 -4.55
C SER A 355 -17.34 -7.77 -3.53
N PHE A 356 -16.66 -7.74 -2.40
CA PHE A 356 -16.97 -6.81 -1.32
C PHE A 356 -15.74 -6.54 -0.46
N GLY A 357 -15.78 -5.42 0.26
CA GLY A 357 -14.85 -5.07 1.32
C GLY A 357 -15.58 -4.92 2.65
N ILE A 358 -14.90 -5.32 3.73
CA ILE A 358 -15.27 -5.01 5.10
C ILE A 358 -14.53 -3.74 5.51
N TYR A 359 -15.23 -2.80 6.14
CA TYR A 359 -14.67 -1.56 6.66
C TYR A 359 -14.81 -1.49 8.17
N LEU A 360 -13.69 -1.18 8.83
CA LEU A 360 -13.55 -1.00 10.28
C LEU A 360 -12.88 0.34 10.56
N ASP A 361 -13.25 1.03 11.64
CA ASP A 361 -12.58 2.27 12.03
C ASP A 361 -12.55 2.52 13.54
N ASN A 362 -11.86 3.60 13.93
CA ASN A 362 -11.77 4.07 15.30
C ASN A 362 -13.11 4.59 15.88
N GLY A 363 -14.13 4.79 15.04
CA GLY A 363 -15.50 5.11 15.45
C GLY A 363 -16.32 3.88 15.85
N GLY A 364 -15.75 2.68 15.70
CA GLY A 364 -16.43 1.42 15.96
C GLY A 364 -17.29 0.93 14.81
N SER A 365 -17.13 1.50 13.61
CA SER A 365 -17.80 1.02 12.40
C SER A 365 -17.44 -0.44 12.13
N TYR A 366 -18.44 -1.23 11.77
CA TYR A 366 -18.28 -2.53 11.13
C TYR A 366 -19.29 -2.59 10.00
N SER A 367 -18.82 -2.46 8.77
CA SER A 367 -19.69 -2.52 7.59
C SER A 367 -19.09 -3.38 6.49
N LEU A 368 -19.95 -3.89 5.62
CA LEU A 368 -19.58 -4.67 4.45
C LEU A 368 -20.31 -4.09 3.25
N SER A 369 -19.60 -3.80 2.15
CA SER A 369 -20.24 -3.32 0.93
C SER A 369 -19.53 -3.81 -0.33
N GLY A 370 -20.26 -3.90 -1.44
CA GLY A 370 -19.72 -4.52 -2.63
C GLY A 370 -20.61 -4.43 -3.87
N ALA A 371 -20.21 -5.18 -4.89
CA ALA A 371 -20.99 -5.41 -6.09
C ALA A 371 -21.26 -6.90 -6.29
N PHE A 372 -22.42 -7.19 -6.83
CA PHE A 372 -22.76 -8.47 -7.42
C PHE A 372 -23.19 -8.26 -8.86
N PHE A 373 -22.48 -8.89 -9.80
CA PHE A 373 -22.73 -8.85 -11.24
C PHE A 373 -23.89 -9.80 -11.60
N GLY A 374 -25.03 -9.56 -10.96
CA GLY A 374 -26.29 -10.27 -11.14
C GLY A 374 -27.45 -9.41 -10.65
N SER A 375 -28.66 -9.96 -10.72
CA SER A 375 -29.89 -9.23 -10.38
C SER A 375 -30.07 -9.07 -8.86
N VAL A 376 -30.86 -8.07 -8.47
CA VAL A 376 -31.25 -7.86 -7.07
C VAL A 376 -32.05 -9.05 -6.54
N ASP A 377 -32.86 -9.68 -7.38
CA ASP A 377 -33.68 -10.85 -7.01
C ASP A 377 -32.81 -12.08 -6.75
N GLU A 378 -31.83 -12.35 -7.61
CA GLU A 378 -30.84 -13.42 -7.38
C GLU A 378 -30.06 -13.14 -6.09
N PHE A 379 -29.62 -11.89 -5.87
CA PHE A 379 -28.91 -11.51 -4.66
C PHE A 379 -29.76 -11.73 -3.40
N ASN A 380 -31.01 -11.27 -3.40
CA ASN A 380 -31.90 -11.37 -2.25
C ASN A 380 -32.37 -12.80 -1.96
N SER A 381 -32.51 -13.65 -2.97
CA SER A 381 -32.98 -15.03 -2.81
C SER A 381 -31.87 -16.01 -2.46
N LYS A 382 -30.64 -15.78 -2.93
CA LYS A 382 -29.52 -16.74 -2.79
C LYS A 382 -28.40 -16.21 -1.89
N ILE A 383 -27.92 -15.00 -2.16
CA ILE A 383 -26.67 -14.49 -1.61
C ILE A 383 -26.86 -13.88 -0.23
N LYS A 384 -27.78 -12.93 -0.11
CA LYS A 384 -28.07 -12.19 1.12
C LYS A 384 -28.50 -13.11 2.28
N PRO A 385 -29.36 -14.14 2.08
CA PRO A 385 -29.77 -15.01 3.17
C PRO A 385 -28.60 -15.76 3.79
N GLU A 386 -27.68 -16.33 2.97
CA GLU A 386 -26.52 -17.04 3.53
C GLU A 386 -25.51 -16.08 4.14
N LEU A 387 -25.24 -14.95 3.49
CA LEU A 387 -24.32 -13.94 4.03
C LEU A 387 -24.75 -13.47 5.43
N LEU A 388 -26.06 -13.33 5.68
CA LEU A 388 -26.59 -12.82 6.94
C LEU A 388 -27.09 -13.90 7.93
N ARG A 389 -27.10 -15.19 7.56
CA ARG A 389 -27.84 -16.26 8.26
C ARG A 389 -27.62 -16.34 9.77
N THR A 390 -26.43 -15.99 10.25
CA THR A 390 -26.04 -16.08 11.67
C THR A 390 -25.57 -14.73 12.24
N LEU A 391 -25.61 -13.68 11.41
CA LEU A 391 -25.04 -12.39 11.77
C LEU A 391 -26.03 -11.54 12.57
N PRO A 392 -25.54 -10.62 13.42
CA PRO A 392 -26.38 -9.61 14.04
C PRO A 392 -27.16 -8.79 13.01
N SER A 393 -28.28 -8.20 13.44
CA SER A 393 -29.08 -7.31 12.60
C SER A 393 -28.21 -6.20 12.00
N ALA A 394 -28.34 -6.02 10.68
CA ALA A 394 -27.64 -4.99 9.93
C ALA A 394 -28.64 -4.07 9.24
N THR A 395 -28.29 -2.80 9.13
CA THR A 395 -28.97 -1.90 8.20
C THR A 395 -28.53 -2.28 6.79
N ALA A 396 -29.46 -2.75 5.97
CA ALA A 396 -29.18 -3.28 4.63
C ALA A 396 -29.63 -2.30 3.55
N THR A 397 -28.73 -2.01 2.61
CA THR A 397 -29.05 -1.36 1.34
C THR A 397 -28.74 -2.37 0.23
N VAL A 398 -29.72 -2.68 -0.62
CA VAL A 398 -29.54 -3.51 -1.81
C VAL A 398 -30.28 -2.84 -2.96
N LYS A 399 -29.59 -2.50 -4.04
CA LYS A 399 -30.19 -1.80 -5.17
C LYS A 399 -29.53 -2.15 -6.50
N SER A 400 -30.33 -2.09 -7.55
CA SER A 400 -29.89 -2.16 -8.94
C SER A 400 -29.17 -0.86 -9.31
N MET A 401 -28.04 -0.95 -10.00
CA MET A 401 -27.24 0.20 -10.43
C MET A 401 -26.56 -0.04 -11.77
N GLY A 402 -26.51 0.99 -12.63
CA GLY A 402 -25.66 0.97 -13.81
C GLY A 402 -24.18 1.12 -13.45
N TRP A 403 -23.29 0.60 -14.30
CA TRP A 403 -21.84 0.60 -14.07
C TRP A 403 -21.23 1.97 -13.76
N TYR A 404 -21.62 3.00 -14.51
CA TYR A 404 -21.05 4.34 -14.34
C TYR A 404 -21.47 4.95 -13.00
N ASP A 405 -22.77 4.91 -12.67
CA ASP A 405 -23.28 5.40 -11.38
C ASP A 405 -22.70 4.63 -10.20
N TYR A 406 -22.46 3.33 -10.39
CA TYR A 406 -21.78 2.51 -9.40
C TYR A 406 -20.35 2.99 -9.16
N THR A 407 -19.61 3.27 -10.24
CA THR A 407 -18.23 3.76 -10.19
C THR A 407 -18.15 5.14 -9.53
N VAL A 408 -19.12 6.02 -9.79
CA VAL A 408 -19.30 7.29 -9.06
C VAL A 408 -19.57 7.03 -7.57
N LEU A 409 -20.54 6.18 -7.24
CA LEU A 409 -20.88 5.88 -5.84
C LEU A 409 -19.68 5.39 -5.03
N VAL A 410 -18.96 4.38 -5.53
CA VAL A 410 -17.85 3.76 -4.78
C VAL A 410 -16.60 4.63 -4.72
N SER A 411 -16.49 5.64 -5.60
CA SER A 411 -15.43 6.65 -5.51
C SER A 411 -15.58 7.58 -4.30
N GLY A 412 -16.79 7.69 -3.76
CA GLY A 412 -17.13 8.68 -2.73
C GLY A 412 -17.14 10.13 -3.23
N LYS A 413 -17.19 10.34 -4.57
CA LYS A 413 -17.29 11.66 -5.21
C LYS A 413 -18.62 11.79 -5.98
N THR A 414 -18.98 13.02 -6.35
CA THR A 414 -20.14 13.30 -7.22
C THR A 414 -19.84 13.05 -8.69
N THR A 415 -18.56 12.98 -9.06
CA THR A 415 -18.07 12.63 -10.40
C THR A 415 -16.74 11.90 -10.27
N ILE A 416 -16.45 11.05 -11.24
CA ILE A 416 -15.16 10.37 -11.37
C ILE A 416 -14.17 11.14 -12.26
N LYS A 417 -14.59 12.25 -12.86
CA LYS A 417 -13.68 13.08 -13.66
C LYS A 417 -12.67 13.79 -12.76
N GLU A 418 -11.42 13.82 -13.20
CA GLU A 418 -10.31 14.45 -12.49
C GLU A 418 -9.60 15.47 -13.38
N PRO A 419 -9.05 16.54 -12.82
CA PRO A 419 -8.30 17.52 -13.61
C PRO A 419 -7.06 16.88 -14.25
N LEU A 420 -6.79 17.26 -15.50
CA LEU A 420 -5.63 16.79 -16.27
C LEU A 420 -4.31 17.36 -15.72
N THR A 421 -4.36 18.58 -15.19
CA THR A 421 -3.24 19.30 -14.57
C THR A 421 -3.71 19.97 -13.28
N GLY A 422 -2.81 20.19 -12.32
CA GLY A 422 -3.17 20.90 -11.07
C GLY A 422 -4.02 20.08 -10.10
N TYR A 423 -3.97 18.75 -10.18
CA TYR A 423 -4.56 17.87 -9.16
C TYR A 423 -3.80 18.03 -7.84
N ASP A 424 -4.51 18.38 -6.76
CA ASP A 424 -3.95 18.77 -5.45
C ASP A 424 -4.63 18.04 -4.28
N GLU A 425 -5.00 16.76 -4.44
CA GLU A 425 -5.47 15.96 -3.31
C GLU A 425 -4.31 15.34 -2.54
N HIS A 426 -4.31 15.52 -1.23
CA HIS A 426 -3.24 15.11 -0.33
C HIS A 426 -3.77 14.63 1.00
N GLU A 427 -3.05 13.71 1.63
CA GLU A 427 -3.29 13.24 2.99
C GLU A 427 -1.97 13.10 3.75
N ASP A 428 -1.99 13.26 5.08
CA ASP A 428 -0.87 12.92 5.96
C ASP A 428 -1.20 11.61 6.68
N PHE A 429 -0.48 10.54 6.33
CA PHE A 429 -0.82 9.21 6.78
C PHE A 429 0.35 8.22 6.80
N PHE A 430 0.12 7.12 7.52
CA PHE A 430 0.90 5.90 7.41
C PHE A 430 -0.03 4.72 7.14
N ALA A 431 0.41 3.81 6.29
CA ALA A 431 -0.38 2.66 5.89
C ALA A 431 0.50 1.43 5.73
N LYS A 432 -0.11 0.27 5.99
CA LYS A 432 0.45 -1.05 5.74
C LYS A 432 -0.61 -1.92 5.08
N SER A 433 -0.20 -3.11 4.65
CA SER A 433 -1.12 -4.14 4.17
C SER A 433 -0.76 -5.51 4.72
N VAL A 434 -1.71 -6.43 4.64
CA VAL A 434 -1.51 -7.85 4.90
C VAL A 434 -2.31 -8.62 3.85
N THR A 435 -1.67 -9.55 3.14
CA THR A 435 -2.37 -10.52 2.28
C THR A 435 -2.49 -11.83 3.03
N VAL A 436 -3.68 -12.43 2.99
CA VAL A 436 -4.03 -13.64 3.74
C VAL A 436 -4.32 -14.77 2.75
N PRO A 437 -3.53 -15.85 2.76
CA PRO A 437 -3.75 -16.99 1.86
C PRO A 437 -5.15 -17.62 2.02
N GLU A 438 -5.72 -18.08 0.92
CA GLU A 438 -7.03 -18.74 0.90
C GLU A 438 -7.06 -20.10 1.60
N SER A 439 -5.93 -20.78 1.56
CA SER A 439 -5.72 -22.06 2.24
C SER A 439 -5.88 -21.96 3.75
N THR A 440 -5.46 -20.84 4.35
CA THR A 440 -5.47 -20.64 5.81
C THR A 440 -6.58 -19.71 6.29
N GLY A 441 -6.86 -18.61 5.57
CA GLY A 441 -7.73 -17.55 6.06
C GLY A 441 -7.23 -16.93 7.38
N LEU A 442 -8.07 -16.13 8.03
CA LEU A 442 -7.83 -15.65 9.39
C LEU A 442 -8.50 -16.59 10.40
N THR A 443 -7.77 -16.94 11.46
CA THR A 443 -8.29 -17.79 12.54
C THR A 443 -9.01 -16.97 13.62
N ALA A 444 -9.81 -17.65 14.45
CA ALA A 444 -10.43 -17.03 15.63
C ALA A 444 -9.40 -16.40 16.57
N THR A 445 -8.24 -17.05 16.76
CA THR A 445 -7.13 -16.53 17.58
C THR A 445 -6.64 -15.19 17.04
N THR A 446 -6.42 -15.11 15.73
CA THR A 446 -5.98 -13.88 15.05
C THR A 446 -7.00 -12.76 15.15
N LEU A 447 -8.27 -13.09 14.92
CA LEU A 447 -9.36 -12.11 15.00
C LEU A 447 -9.55 -11.60 16.42
N ASN A 448 -9.42 -12.46 17.44
CA ASN A 448 -9.45 -12.05 18.83
C ASN A 448 -8.25 -11.14 19.19
N ALA A 449 -7.05 -11.48 18.73
CA ALA A 449 -5.86 -10.65 18.93
C ALA A 449 -5.99 -9.27 18.27
N LEU A 450 -6.52 -9.25 17.03
CA LEU A 450 -6.82 -8.01 16.32
C LEU A 450 -7.88 -7.18 17.07
N TYR A 451 -8.99 -7.79 17.50
CA TYR A 451 -10.01 -7.10 18.29
C TYR A 451 -9.41 -6.45 19.55
N ASP A 452 -8.61 -7.19 20.32
CA ASP A 452 -7.97 -6.69 21.53
C ASP A 452 -7.03 -5.54 21.24
N TYR A 453 -6.22 -5.67 20.19
CA TYR A 453 -5.30 -4.62 19.79
C TYR A 453 -6.03 -3.34 19.37
N LEU A 454 -7.11 -3.44 18.59
CA LEU A 454 -7.87 -2.27 18.13
C LEU A 454 -8.48 -1.46 19.28
N LYS A 455 -8.77 -2.09 20.44
CA LYS A 455 -9.25 -1.38 21.65
C LYS A 455 -8.18 -0.51 22.32
N THR A 456 -6.90 -0.67 21.94
CA THR A 456 -5.80 0.13 22.48
C THR A 456 -5.58 1.46 21.74
N SER A 457 -6.38 1.76 20.71
CA SER A 457 -6.13 2.89 19.81
C SER A 457 -6.11 4.26 20.46
N GLY A 458 -6.76 4.41 21.62
CA GLY A 458 -6.93 5.72 22.26
C GLY A 458 -7.52 6.73 21.28
N SER A 459 -6.81 7.85 21.07
CA SER A 459 -7.21 8.92 20.15
C SER A 459 -6.69 8.77 18.72
N VAL A 460 -5.98 7.68 18.39
CA VAL A 460 -5.47 7.45 17.03
C VAL A 460 -6.64 7.31 16.05
N GLN A 461 -6.63 8.11 14.98
CA GLN A 461 -7.58 7.96 13.88
C GLN A 461 -7.05 6.93 12.89
N TRP A 462 -7.87 5.91 12.61
CA TRP A 462 -7.49 4.79 11.76
C TRP A 462 -8.70 4.15 11.11
N TYR A 463 -8.45 3.45 9.99
CA TYR A 463 -9.41 2.52 9.42
C TYR A 463 -8.71 1.28 8.86
N ILE A 464 -9.46 0.19 8.73
CA ILE A 464 -9.06 -1.02 8.05
C ILE A 464 -10.08 -1.33 6.95
N ILE A 465 -9.58 -1.64 5.75
CA ILE A 465 -10.40 -2.26 4.70
C ILE A 465 -9.91 -3.68 4.48
N ILE A 466 -10.81 -4.65 4.49
CA ILE A 466 -10.53 -6.07 4.26
C ILE A 466 -11.29 -6.50 3.01
N ASN A 467 -10.58 -6.58 1.89
CA ASN A 467 -11.16 -6.85 0.58
C ASN A 467 -11.17 -8.34 0.27
N LEU A 468 -12.30 -8.87 -0.21
CA LEU A 468 -12.37 -10.22 -0.74
C LEU A 468 -11.65 -10.28 -2.09
N TYR A 469 -10.54 -11.02 -2.13
CA TYR A 469 -9.73 -11.27 -3.32
C TYR A 469 -10.05 -12.63 -3.93
N GLY A 470 -9.89 -13.70 -3.14
CA GLY A 470 -9.96 -15.07 -3.61
C GLY A 470 -11.35 -15.69 -3.52
N GLY A 471 -11.39 -16.97 -3.18
CA GLY A 471 -12.63 -17.73 -3.07
C GLY A 471 -13.11 -18.26 -4.42
N PRO A 472 -14.22 -19.03 -4.41
CA PRO A 472 -14.74 -19.75 -5.57
C PRO A 472 -14.84 -18.89 -6.83
N GLY A 473 -14.17 -19.35 -7.89
CA GLY A 473 -14.20 -18.75 -9.22
C GLY A 473 -13.40 -17.46 -9.39
N SER A 474 -12.72 -16.94 -8.37
CA SER A 474 -12.01 -15.65 -8.49
C SER A 474 -11.03 -15.65 -9.67
N ALA A 475 -11.22 -14.70 -10.58
CA ALA A 475 -10.34 -14.50 -11.73
C ALA A 475 -8.90 -14.12 -11.33
N ILE A 476 -8.72 -13.58 -10.12
CA ILE A 476 -7.40 -13.25 -9.56
C ILE A 476 -6.63 -14.53 -9.26
N ASN A 477 -7.29 -15.49 -8.59
CA ASN A 477 -6.70 -16.75 -8.12
C ASN A 477 -6.63 -17.82 -9.21
N ALA A 478 -7.30 -17.59 -10.35
CA ALA A 478 -7.20 -18.43 -11.54
C ALA A 478 -5.87 -18.27 -12.31
N LYS A 479 -4.98 -17.39 -11.85
CA LYS A 479 -3.65 -17.13 -12.44
C LYS A 479 -2.55 -17.56 -11.48
N ASP A 480 -1.43 -18.04 -12.03
CA ASP A 480 -0.27 -18.45 -11.27
C ASP A 480 0.83 -17.36 -11.27
N LEU A 481 1.97 -17.69 -10.65
CA LEU A 481 3.15 -16.84 -10.59
C LEU A 481 3.93 -16.75 -11.92
N ASP A 482 3.59 -17.54 -12.93
CA ASP A 482 4.18 -17.43 -14.26
C ASP A 482 3.40 -16.44 -15.15
N PHE A 483 2.15 -16.18 -14.81
CA PHE A 483 1.29 -15.25 -15.55
C PHE A 483 1.81 -13.81 -15.52
N ALA A 484 2.30 -13.31 -14.38
CA ALA A 484 2.75 -11.93 -14.18
C ALA A 484 3.64 -11.81 -12.93
N ALA A 485 4.40 -10.72 -12.81
CA ALA A 485 5.26 -10.41 -11.66
C ALA A 485 4.49 -9.97 -10.39
N TYR A 486 3.36 -10.63 -10.09
CA TYR A 486 2.49 -10.34 -8.95
C TYR A 486 2.33 -11.59 -8.09
N ASN A 487 2.74 -11.50 -6.82
CA ASN A 487 2.88 -12.67 -5.95
C ASN A 487 1.58 -13.13 -5.27
N ASP A 488 0.67 -12.22 -4.93
CA ASP A 488 -0.47 -12.50 -4.04
C ASP A 488 -1.64 -13.24 -4.73
N ARG A 489 -1.35 -14.17 -5.64
CA ARG A 489 -2.34 -14.94 -6.43
C ARG A 489 -3.16 -15.92 -5.63
N GLU A 490 -2.71 -16.32 -4.45
CA GLU A 490 -3.41 -17.27 -3.57
C GLU A 490 -4.16 -16.59 -2.42
N SER A 491 -4.31 -15.27 -2.45
CA SER A 491 -4.92 -14.53 -1.34
C SER A 491 -6.44 -14.69 -1.32
N LEU A 492 -7.03 -14.95 -0.16
CA LEU A 492 -8.46 -14.76 0.09
C LEU A 492 -8.76 -13.32 0.49
N TRP A 493 -7.96 -12.75 1.39
CA TRP A 493 -8.14 -11.39 1.89
C TRP A 493 -6.92 -10.53 1.59
N VAL A 494 -7.18 -9.25 1.30
CA VAL A 494 -6.15 -8.21 1.34
C VAL A 494 -6.64 -7.10 2.26
N LEU A 495 -5.85 -6.86 3.30
CA LEU A 495 -6.09 -5.83 4.29
C LEU A 495 -5.30 -4.58 3.93
N GLN A 496 -5.96 -3.43 4.03
CA GLN A 496 -5.33 -2.12 4.07
C GLN A 496 -5.50 -1.57 5.48
N ASN A 497 -4.39 -1.37 6.19
CA ASN A 497 -4.37 -0.82 7.54
C ASN A 497 -3.87 0.61 7.44
N TYR A 498 -4.69 1.59 7.81
CA TYR A 498 -4.43 3.01 7.55
C TYR A 498 -4.57 3.85 8.81
N GLY A 499 -3.68 4.80 9.00
CA GLY A 499 -3.68 5.72 10.13
C GLY A 499 -3.28 7.13 9.72
N TYR A 500 -3.86 8.14 10.39
CA TYR A 500 -3.62 9.55 10.08
C TYR A 500 -2.57 10.17 11.00
N GLY A 501 -1.66 10.94 10.41
CA GLY A 501 -0.58 11.63 11.13
C GLY A 501 0.48 10.72 11.74
N ALA A 502 1.56 11.32 12.23
CA ALA A 502 2.72 10.61 12.77
C ALA A 502 2.39 9.72 13.98
N GLN A 503 1.42 10.11 14.81
CA GLN A 503 0.97 9.36 15.99
C GLN A 503 0.36 7.99 15.65
N SER A 504 -0.03 7.77 14.39
CA SER A 504 -0.65 6.52 13.96
C SER A 504 0.36 5.42 13.59
N ILE A 505 1.64 5.77 13.42
CA ILE A 505 2.64 4.84 12.85
C ILE A 505 2.78 3.57 13.71
N ASP A 506 3.02 3.73 15.02
CA ASP A 506 3.17 2.61 15.93
C ASP A 506 1.88 1.79 16.04
N PHE A 507 0.74 2.47 15.98
CA PHE A 507 -0.55 1.81 16.04
C PHE A 507 -0.80 0.92 14.81
N VAL A 508 -0.59 1.45 13.60
CA VAL A 508 -0.76 0.67 12.36
C VAL A 508 0.26 -0.47 12.27
N ASN A 509 1.50 -0.25 12.73
CA ASN A 509 2.48 -1.33 12.87
C ASN A 509 1.99 -2.45 13.78
N GLY A 510 1.39 -2.09 14.92
CA GLY A 510 0.82 -3.07 15.84
C GLY A 510 -0.42 -3.77 15.32
N ILE A 511 -1.22 -3.17 14.41
CA ILE A 511 -2.30 -3.88 13.71
C ILE A 511 -1.73 -5.06 12.92
N ASN A 512 -0.72 -4.83 12.08
CA ASN A 512 -0.05 -5.89 11.32
C ASN A 512 0.55 -6.95 12.26
N LYS A 513 1.23 -6.52 13.33
CA LYS A 513 1.85 -7.42 14.30
C LYS A 513 0.82 -8.31 15.01
N ALA A 514 -0.30 -7.75 15.45
CA ALA A 514 -1.38 -8.49 16.11
C ALA A 514 -1.96 -9.59 15.20
N ILE A 515 -2.00 -9.35 13.90
CA ILE A 515 -2.44 -10.35 12.91
C ILE A 515 -1.38 -11.44 12.70
N ILE A 516 -0.15 -11.03 12.40
CA ILE A 516 0.92 -11.94 11.99
C ILE A 516 1.37 -12.83 13.16
N ASP A 517 1.61 -12.25 14.34
CA ASP A 517 2.10 -12.98 15.51
C ASP A 517 1.08 -14.00 16.03
N ALA A 518 -0.21 -13.74 15.86
CA ALA A 518 -1.27 -14.62 16.32
C ALA A 518 -1.47 -15.86 15.43
N GLN A 519 -0.83 -15.89 14.25
CA GLN A 519 -0.91 -17.01 13.30
C GLN A 519 0.46 -17.26 12.64
N PRO A 520 1.50 -17.61 13.42
CA PRO A 520 2.89 -17.64 12.96
C PRO A 520 3.18 -18.72 11.90
N GLN A 521 2.27 -19.68 11.75
CA GLN A 521 2.37 -20.76 10.76
C GLN A 521 1.94 -20.31 9.35
N THR A 522 1.33 -19.12 9.22
CA THR A 522 0.82 -18.62 7.94
C THR A 522 1.83 -17.69 7.28
N MET A 523 2.07 -17.95 6.00
CA MET A 523 2.87 -17.07 5.14
C MET A 523 2.00 -15.90 4.68
N PHE A 524 1.91 -14.87 5.51
CA PHE A 524 1.31 -13.60 5.11
C PHE A 524 2.21 -12.87 4.11
N GLY A 525 1.59 -12.17 3.15
CA GLY A 525 2.28 -11.25 2.25
C GLY A 525 1.87 -9.80 2.50
N ALA A 526 2.23 -8.93 1.56
CA ALA A 526 1.81 -7.54 1.55
C ALA A 526 1.48 -7.09 0.12
N TYR A 527 0.58 -6.12 0.00
CA TYR A 527 0.11 -5.63 -1.29
C TYR A 527 0.87 -4.37 -1.71
N LEU A 528 1.62 -4.45 -2.80
CA LEU A 528 2.56 -3.40 -3.24
C LEU A 528 1.89 -2.05 -3.56
N ASN A 529 0.64 -2.03 -4.01
CA ASN A 529 -0.09 -0.77 -4.22
C ASN A 529 -0.39 -0.02 -2.90
N TYR A 530 -0.27 -0.69 -1.75
CA TYR A 530 -0.28 -0.09 -0.41
C TYR A 530 1.12 -0.12 0.20
N VAL A 531 2.12 0.30 -0.59
CA VAL A 531 3.53 0.23 -0.24
C VAL A 531 3.84 0.83 1.13
N ASP A 532 4.53 0.03 1.94
CA ASP A 532 4.98 0.38 3.28
C ASP A 532 6.46 0.78 3.27
N PRO A 533 6.78 2.07 3.49
CA PRO A 533 8.15 2.57 3.49
C PRO A 533 8.97 2.16 4.73
N SER A 534 8.38 1.50 5.73
CA SER A 534 9.10 1.05 6.93
C SER A 534 9.88 -0.25 6.74
N TYR A 535 9.58 -1.01 5.68
CA TYR A 535 10.34 -2.20 5.33
C TYR A 535 11.67 -1.83 4.70
N ASP A 536 12.74 -2.53 5.11
CA ASP A 536 13.95 -2.59 4.30
C ASP A 536 13.69 -3.32 2.98
N ALA A 537 14.61 -3.18 2.02
CA ALA A 537 14.46 -3.73 0.68
C ALA A 537 14.25 -5.26 0.71
N ALA A 538 15.03 -5.99 1.50
CA ALA A 538 14.94 -7.44 1.58
C ALA A 538 13.57 -7.92 2.11
N THR A 539 13.05 -7.27 3.15
CA THR A 539 11.72 -7.54 3.71
C THR A 539 10.63 -7.21 2.70
N ALA A 540 10.73 -6.04 2.05
CA ALA A 540 9.80 -5.64 1.00
C ALA A 540 9.78 -6.64 -0.17
N HIS A 541 10.95 -7.07 -0.64
CA HIS A 541 11.05 -8.04 -1.74
C HIS A 541 10.41 -9.37 -1.38
N LYS A 542 10.66 -9.86 -0.16
CA LYS A 542 10.04 -11.10 0.32
C LYS A 542 8.52 -10.99 0.38
N LEU A 543 7.99 -9.89 0.94
CA LEU A 543 6.55 -9.72 1.14
C LEU A 543 5.78 -9.43 -0.16
N TYR A 544 6.35 -8.63 -1.07
CA TYR A 544 5.67 -8.20 -2.30
C TYR A 544 5.85 -9.18 -3.47
N TYR A 545 6.99 -9.88 -3.54
CA TYR A 545 7.32 -10.75 -4.66
C TYR A 545 7.52 -12.22 -4.27
N GLY A 546 7.91 -12.52 -3.03
CA GLY A 546 8.37 -13.86 -2.68
C GLY A 546 9.63 -14.28 -3.45
N ASP A 547 10.23 -15.42 -3.08
CA ASP A 547 11.55 -15.79 -3.61
C ASP A 547 11.51 -16.10 -5.12
N TYR A 548 10.43 -16.74 -5.58
CA TYR A 548 10.29 -17.17 -6.96
C TYR A 548 10.20 -15.99 -7.94
N VAL A 549 9.24 -15.07 -7.71
CA VAL A 549 9.07 -13.90 -8.57
C VAL A 549 10.27 -12.96 -8.43
N TYR A 550 10.76 -12.73 -7.21
CA TYR A 550 11.93 -11.88 -7.01
C TYR A 550 13.17 -12.41 -7.73
N GLY A 551 13.43 -13.72 -7.69
CA GLY A 551 14.56 -14.33 -8.40
C GLY A 551 14.53 -14.05 -9.92
N LYS A 552 13.36 -14.17 -10.55
CA LYS A 552 13.16 -13.81 -11.96
C LYS A 552 13.41 -12.32 -12.21
N LEU A 553 12.81 -11.46 -11.39
CA LEU A 553 12.91 -10.01 -11.52
C LEU A 553 14.36 -9.52 -11.32
N ALA A 554 15.06 -10.01 -10.31
CA ALA A 554 16.45 -9.65 -10.03
C ALA A 554 17.40 -10.07 -11.15
N SER A 555 17.17 -11.25 -11.75
CA SER A 555 17.93 -11.72 -12.92
C SER A 555 17.70 -10.80 -14.13
N LEU A 556 16.45 -10.42 -14.40
CA LEU A 556 16.11 -9.49 -15.47
C LEU A 556 16.73 -8.10 -15.21
N LYS A 557 16.64 -7.58 -13.99
CA LYS A 557 17.12 -6.24 -13.60
C LYS A 557 18.60 -6.08 -13.93
N LYS A 558 19.42 -7.08 -13.63
CA LYS A 558 20.86 -7.09 -13.95
C LYS A 558 21.15 -6.96 -15.45
N ARG A 559 20.24 -7.43 -16.33
CA ARG A 559 20.41 -7.34 -17.79
C ARG A 559 19.93 -6.01 -18.36
N VAL A 560 18.74 -5.57 -17.93
CA VAL A 560 18.04 -4.45 -18.60
C VAL A 560 18.28 -3.09 -17.94
N ASP A 561 18.70 -3.08 -16.67
CA ASP A 561 19.08 -1.87 -15.95
C ASP A 561 20.24 -2.14 -14.95
N PRO A 562 21.45 -2.50 -15.46
CA PRO A 562 22.60 -2.84 -14.62
C PRO A 562 23.14 -1.67 -13.78
N LYS A 563 22.76 -0.42 -14.12
CA LYS A 563 23.16 0.79 -13.39
C LYS A 563 22.12 1.22 -12.36
N SER A 564 21.01 0.47 -12.24
CA SER A 564 19.86 0.81 -11.43
C SER A 564 19.42 2.26 -11.68
N VAL A 565 19.25 2.65 -12.94
CA VAL A 565 18.72 3.97 -13.34
C VAL A 565 17.32 4.14 -12.75
N PHE A 566 16.45 3.14 -12.90
CA PHE A 566 15.17 3.10 -12.23
C PHE A 566 15.34 2.54 -10.83
N TRP A 567 15.20 3.40 -9.83
CA TRP A 567 15.49 3.02 -8.44
C TRP A 567 14.63 3.82 -7.47
N ASN A 568 14.22 3.14 -6.40
CA ASN A 568 13.69 3.69 -5.16
C ASN A 568 14.15 2.74 -4.02
N PRO A 569 13.95 3.06 -2.73
CA PRO A 569 14.44 2.25 -1.62
C PRO A 569 14.00 0.77 -1.59
N GLN A 570 12.94 0.40 -2.31
CA GLN A 570 12.41 -0.97 -2.38
C GLN A 570 12.36 -1.53 -3.81
N ALA A 571 12.94 -0.82 -4.79
CA ALA A 571 13.01 -1.29 -6.16
C ALA A 571 13.70 -2.67 -6.24
N VAL A 572 13.41 -3.45 -7.27
CA VAL A 572 14.09 -4.72 -7.49
C VAL A 572 15.60 -4.48 -7.61
N GLY A 573 16.39 -5.19 -6.80
CA GLY A 573 17.84 -5.05 -6.74
C GLY A 573 18.35 -3.83 -5.96
N ALA A 574 17.51 -3.19 -5.15
CA ALA A 574 17.88 -2.11 -4.24
C ALA A 574 18.76 -2.56 -3.07
#